data_AF-A0A369SC15-F1
#
_entry.id   AF-A0A369SC15-F1
#
_cell.length_a   1.000
_cell.length_b   1.000
_cell.length_c   1.000
_cell.angle_alpha   90.00
_cell.angle_beta   90.00
_cell.angle_gamma   90.00
#
_symmetry.space_group_name_H-M   'P 1'
#
loop_
_entity.id
_entity.type
_entity.pdbx_description
1 polymer ?
#
loop_
_entity_poly.entity_id
_entity_poly.type
_entity_poly.pdbx_seq_one_letter_code
_entity_poly.pdbx_strand_id
1 'polypeptide(L)'
;MTARFSYDNPVFSCYAFYASILILKMFFVAFATILSHKISEPSITVDDSTSSTKTNVTVERTRRVHLNDLENIPLFLFAGLLYILTDPPFDTAQMYFRAFTAVRILHTIIYLNAIPQPARAIAHTISLLLIIAMTVTVISQASVYL
;
A
#
# COMPACT_ATOMS: atom_id res chain seq x y z
N MET A 1 7.44 16.68 27.70
CA MET A 1 7.18 16.80 26.25
C MET A 1 7.75 15.54 25.62
N THR A 2 6.92 14.52 25.38
CA THR A 2 7.37 13.28 24.74
C THR A 2 7.87 13.61 23.33
N ALA A 3 9.04 13.10 22.97
CA ALA A 3 9.56 13.27 21.62
C ALA A 3 8.56 12.65 20.62
N ARG A 4 8.17 13.43 19.61
CA ARG A 4 7.14 13.01 18.63
C ARG A 4 7.55 11.74 17.88
N PHE A 5 8.84 11.62 17.58
CA PHE A 5 9.49 10.46 16.98
C PHE A 5 10.20 9.62 18.05
N SER A 6 9.46 9.16 19.06
CA SER A 6 9.94 8.15 20.03
C SER A 6 8.96 6.98 20.07
N TYR A 7 9.46 5.79 20.35
CA TYR A 7 8.62 4.62 20.61
C TYR A 7 7.78 4.74 21.89
N ASP A 8 8.09 5.72 22.76
CA ASP A 8 7.23 6.09 23.89
C ASP A 8 5.92 6.74 23.45
N ASN A 9 5.89 7.30 22.23
CA ASN A 9 4.67 7.81 21.62
C ASN A 9 3.89 6.64 21.00
N PRO A 10 2.70 6.29 21.54
CA PRO A 10 1.94 5.15 21.06
C PRO A 10 1.49 5.32 19.60
N VAL A 11 1.24 6.55 19.16
CA VAL A 11 0.86 6.85 17.76
C VAL A 11 2.02 6.55 16.81
N PHE A 12 3.23 6.99 17.17
CA PHE A 12 4.43 6.75 16.36
C PHE A 12 4.77 5.26 16.31
N SER A 13 4.72 4.56 17.44
CA SER A 13 4.96 3.11 17.51
C SER A 13 3.98 2.34 16.62
N CYS A 14 2.69 2.70 16.68
CA CYS A 14 1.63 2.14 15.83
C CYS A 14 1.90 2.40 14.34
N TYR A 15 2.20 3.65 13.97
CA TYR A 15 2.56 4.02 12.61
C TYR A 15 3.77 3.22 12.12
N ALA A 16 4.86 3.17 12.89
CA ALA A 16 6.10 2.50 12.52
C ALA A 16 5.88 1.00 12.25
N PHE A 17 5.04 0.35 13.07
CA PHE A 17 4.66 -1.05 12.88
C PHE A 17 3.92 -1.28 11.56
N TYR A 18 2.85 -0.53 11.29
CA TYR A 18 2.06 -0.69 10.06
C TYR A 18 2.81 -0.25 8.80
N ALA A 19 3.59 0.83 8.89
CA ALA A 19 4.48 1.29 7.83
C ALA A 19 5.49 0.21 7.44
N SER A 20 6.11 -0.43 8.43
CA SER A 20 7.08 -1.51 8.20
C SER A 20 6.43 -2.72 7.53
N ILE A 21 5.21 -3.10 7.92
CA ILE A 21 4.44 -4.17 7.27
C ILE A 21 4.18 -3.85 5.79
N LEU A 22 3.80 -2.61 5.47
CA LEU A 22 3.52 -2.19 4.10
C LEU A 22 4.77 -2.15 3.25
N ILE A 23 5.88 -1.65 3.78
CA ILE A 23 7.19 -1.68 3.11
C ILE A 23 7.60 -3.13 2.82
N LEU A 24 7.48 -4.01 3.81
CA LEU A 24 7.78 -5.43 3.65
C LEU A 24 6.89 -6.07 2.57
N LYS A 25 5.59 -5.75 2.54
CA LYS A 25 4.67 -6.18 1.49
C LYS A 25 5.15 -5.75 0.09
N MET A 26 5.62 -4.51 -0.07
CA MET A 26 6.13 -4.02 -1.36
C MET A 26 7.32 -4.84 -1.83
N PHE A 27 8.23 -5.21 -0.94
CA PHE A 27 9.34 -6.12 -1.26
C PHE A 27 8.85 -7.49 -1.72
N PHE A 28 7.87 -8.07 -1.02
CA PHE A 28 7.26 -9.35 -1.43
C PHE A 28 6.62 -9.26 -2.82
N VAL A 29 5.89 -8.19 -3.13
CA VAL A 29 5.27 -7.99 -4.45
C VAL A 29 6.33 -7.77 -5.54
N ALA A 30 7.41 -7.04 -5.25
CA ALA A 30 8.53 -6.87 -6.17
C ALA A 30 9.19 -8.21 -6.49
N PHE A 31 9.48 -9.03 -5.46
CA PHE A 31 10.03 -10.37 -5.64
C PHE A 31 9.09 -11.28 -6.43
N ALA A 32 7.79 -11.26 -6.14
CA ALA A 32 6.79 -12.00 -6.90
C ALA A 32 6.75 -11.59 -8.38
N THR A 33 6.97 -10.31 -8.69
CA THR A 33 7.02 -9.82 -10.08
C THR A 33 8.21 -10.41 -10.83
N ILE A 34 9.39 -10.45 -10.19
CA ILE A 34 10.60 -11.06 -10.77
C ILE A 34 10.39 -12.55 -11.01
N LEU A 35 9.81 -13.26 -10.04
CA LEU A 35 9.54 -14.69 -10.17
C LEU A 35 8.54 -14.98 -11.29
N SER A 36 7.45 -14.20 -11.36
CA SER A 36 6.50 -14.27 -12.47
C SER A 36 7.18 -14.04 -13.81
N HIS A 37 8.13 -13.11 -13.90
CA HIS A 37 8.88 -12.84 -15.14
C HIS A 37 9.80 -14.01 -15.52
N LYS A 38 10.53 -14.58 -14.57
CA LYS A 38 11.40 -15.74 -14.81
C LYS A 38 10.63 -16.98 -15.25
N ILE A 39 9.47 -17.24 -14.64
CA ILE A 39 8.56 -18.32 -15.06
C ILE A 39 8.00 -18.04 -16.47
N SER A 40 7.95 -16.76 -16.86
CA SER A 40 7.45 -16.33 -18.17
C SER A 40 8.45 -16.38 -19.31
N GLU A 41 9.73 -16.57 -19.01
CA GLU A 41 10.77 -16.85 -19.99
C GLU A 41 11.14 -18.35 -19.97
N PRO A 42 10.26 -19.27 -20.40
CA PRO A 42 10.74 -20.60 -20.74
C PRO A 42 11.59 -20.44 -21.99
N SER A 43 12.88 -20.71 -21.84
CA SER A 43 13.85 -20.90 -22.91
C SER A 43 13.20 -21.49 -24.17
N ILE A 44 13.23 -20.71 -25.26
CA ILE A 44 13.07 -21.09 -26.67
C ILE A 44 12.82 -22.59 -26.85
N THR A 45 11.57 -23.03 -26.76
CA THR A 45 11.05 -24.26 -27.38
C THR A 45 9.58 -24.40 -27.02
N VAL A 46 8.82 -24.83 -28.01
CA VAL A 46 7.41 -25.22 -27.97
C VAL A 46 6.40 -24.09 -28.21
N ASP A 47 5.94 -24.07 -29.47
CA ASP A 47 4.75 -23.40 -29.99
C ASP A 47 3.50 -23.71 -29.16
N ASP A 48 3.28 -22.95 -28.09
CA ASP A 48 2.01 -22.95 -27.38
C ASP A 48 1.57 -21.50 -27.13
N SER A 49 0.92 -20.92 -28.14
CA SER A 49 0.41 -19.54 -28.12
C SER A 49 -0.51 -19.26 -26.93
N THR A 50 -1.13 -20.29 -26.37
CA THR A 50 -2.04 -20.18 -25.22
C THR A 50 -1.32 -20.08 -23.87
N SER A 51 -0.18 -20.77 -23.72
CA SER A 51 0.63 -20.73 -22.49
C SER A 51 1.39 -19.40 -22.39
N SER A 52 1.93 -18.90 -23.50
CA SER A 52 2.56 -17.58 -23.60
C SER A 52 1.60 -16.44 -23.22
N THR A 53 0.34 -16.50 -23.68
CA THR A 53 -0.67 -15.47 -23.39
C THR A 53 -1.06 -15.42 -21.90
N LYS A 54 -1.30 -16.56 -21.25
CA LYS A 54 -1.67 -16.60 -19.80
C LYS A 54 -0.54 -16.11 -18.89
N THR A 55 0.68 -16.37 -19.31
CA THR A 55 1.90 -16.08 -18.60
C THR A 55 2.21 -14.58 -18.65
N ASN A 56 2.07 -13.98 -19.84
CA ASN A 56 2.11 -12.52 -20.03
C ASN A 56 1.05 -11.79 -19.19
N VAL A 57 -0.18 -12.31 -19.13
CA VAL A 57 -1.27 -11.75 -18.32
C VAL A 57 -0.95 -11.77 -16.82
N THR A 58 -0.27 -12.81 -16.33
CA THR A 58 0.10 -12.90 -14.91
C THR A 58 1.21 -11.91 -14.54
N VAL A 59 2.24 -11.77 -15.37
CA VAL A 59 3.30 -10.77 -15.19
C VAL A 59 2.73 -9.36 -15.17
N GLU A 60 1.87 -9.05 -16.14
CA GLU A 60 1.27 -7.72 -16.24
C GLU A 60 0.35 -7.44 -15.04
N ARG A 61 -0.33 -8.47 -14.50
CA ARG A 61 -1.10 -8.33 -13.26
C ARG A 61 -0.21 -8.01 -12.06
N THR A 62 0.87 -8.76 -11.84
CA THR A 62 1.77 -8.49 -10.69
C THR A 62 2.44 -7.13 -10.82
N ARG A 63 2.85 -6.74 -12.04
CA ARG A 63 3.42 -5.41 -12.32
C ARG A 63 2.45 -4.28 -11.95
N ARG A 64 1.17 -4.41 -12.30
CA ARG A 64 0.14 -3.42 -11.97
C ARG A 64 -0.14 -3.33 -10.47
N VAL A 65 -0.09 -4.45 -9.74
CA VAL A 65 -0.17 -4.42 -8.27
C VAL A 65 1.00 -3.63 -7.71
N HIS A 66 2.22 -3.91 -8.19
CA HIS A 66 3.42 -3.23 -7.72
C HIS A 66 3.36 -1.72 -7.98
N LEU A 67 2.91 -1.30 -9.17
CA LEU A 67 2.72 0.11 -9.50
C LEU A 67 1.68 0.78 -8.58
N ASN A 68 0.55 0.13 -8.32
CA ASN A 68 -0.46 0.71 -7.45
C ASN A 68 0.04 0.84 -6.00
N ASP A 69 0.86 -0.10 -5.55
CA ASP A 69 1.55 -0.03 -4.26
C ASP A 69 2.54 1.14 -4.22
N LEU A 70 3.31 1.36 -5.30
CA LEU A 70 4.23 2.49 -5.45
C LEU A 70 3.52 3.85 -5.47
N GLU A 71 2.29 3.92 -5.96
CA GLU A 71 1.49 5.16 -5.93
C GLU A 71 0.90 5.44 -4.54
N ASN A 72 0.47 4.41 -3.81
CA ASN A 72 -0.32 4.61 -2.58
C ASN A 72 0.50 4.52 -1.29
N ILE A 73 1.42 3.57 -1.18
CA ILE A 73 2.15 3.33 0.07
C ILE A 73 3.09 4.49 0.39
N PRO A 74 3.87 5.05 -0.57
CA PRO A 74 4.67 6.24 -0.30
C PRO A 74 3.82 7.44 0.15
N LEU A 75 2.66 7.66 -0.46
CA LEU A 75 1.74 8.72 -0.03
C LEU A 75 1.28 8.50 1.42
N PHE A 76 0.95 7.27 1.80
CA PHE A 76 0.64 6.93 3.19
C PHE A 76 1.83 7.13 4.13
N LEU A 77 3.04 6.75 3.73
CA LEU A 77 4.24 6.93 4.55
C LEU A 77 4.45 8.43 4.85
N PHE A 78 4.40 9.29 3.84
CA PHE A 78 4.57 10.73 4.05
C PHE A 78 3.38 11.37 4.79
N ALA A 79 2.14 11.09 4.38
CA ALA A 79 0.95 11.64 5.02
C ALA A 79 0.84 11.19 6.48
N GLY A 80 1.11 9.92 6.78
CA GLY A 80 1.11 9.38 8.13
C GLY A 80 2.22 9.98 9.00
N LEU A 81 3.41 10.20 8.44
CA LEU A 81 4.52 10.85 9.16
C LEU A 81 4.15 12.29 9.55
N LEU A 82 3.57 13.05 8.62
CA LEU A 82 3.08 14.40 8.89
C LEU A 82 1.92 14.39 9.90
N TYR A 83 1.03 13.41 9.80
CA TYR A 83 -0.12 13.27 10.70
C TYR A 83 0.29 13.00 12.15
N ILE A 84 1.39 12.28 12.41
CA ILE A 84 1.92 12.10 13.78
C ILE A 84 2.29 13.45 14.43
N LEU A 85 2.71 14.43 13.63
CA LEU A 85 3.09 15.75 14.13
C LEU A 85 1.89 16.59 14.57
N THR A 86 0.67 16.24 14.15
CA THR A 86 -0.56 16.95 14.56
C THR A 86 -1.10 16.51 15.91
N ASP A 87 -0.38 15.65 16.63
CA ASP A 87 -0.80 15.08 17.93
C ASP A 87 -2.21 14.46 17.91
N PRO A 88 -2.51 13.55 16.96
CA PRO A 88 -3.86 13.02 16.83
C PRO A 88 -4.20 12.09 18.00
N PRO A 89 -5.50 11.94 18.34
CA PRO A 89 -5.94 10.90 19.27
C PRO A 89 -5.48 9.51 18.81
N PHE A 90 -5.00 8.71 19.76
CA PHE A 90 -4.44 7.39 19.46
C PHE A 90 -5.43 6.48 18.72
N ASP A 91 -6.69 6.44 19.17
CA ASP A 91 -7.72 5.57 18.59
C ASP A 91 -7.98 5.90 17.11
N THR A 92 -8.04 7.19 16.76
CA THR A 92 -8.25 7.65 15.39
C THR A 92 -7.05 7.30 14.50
N ALA A 93 -5.84 7.57 14.98
CA ALA A 93 -4.63 7.24 14.24
C ALA A 93 -4.47 5.73 14.03
N GLN A 94 -4.70 4.94 15.07
CA GLN A 94 -4.68 3.49 14.99
C GLN A 94 -5.70 2.97 13.97
N MET A 95 -6.92 3.54 13.95
CA MET A 95 -7.94 3.19 12.97
C MET A 95 -7.45 3.45 11.54
N TYR A 96 -6.89 4.62 11.26
CA TYR A 96 -6.40 4.96 9.91
C TYR A 96 -5.26 4.04 9.46
N PHE A 97 -4.25 3.82 10.31
CA PHE A 97 -3.11 2.97 9.95
C PHE A 97 -3.52 1.51 9.74
N ARG A 98 -4.37 0.98 10.62
CA ARG A 98 -4.89 -0.38 10.51
C ARG A 98 -5.78 -0.55 9.29
N ALA A 99 -6.72 0.36 9.06
CA ALA A 99 -7.64 0.30 7.94
C ALA A 99 -6.89 0.41 6.60
N PHE A 100 -5.94 1.34 6.49
CA PHE A 100 -5.12 1.47 5.30
C PHE A 100 -4.35 0.18 5.01
N THR A 101 -3.69 -0.37 6.02
CA THR A 101 -2.91 -1.61 5.88
C THR A 101 -3.79 -2.79 5.46
N ALA A 102 -4.92 -3.00 6.14
CA ALA A 102 -5.86 -4.07 5.83
C ALA A 102 -6.39 -3.96 4.38
N VAL A 103 -6.76 -2.75 3.95
CA VAL A 103 -7.27 -2.51 2.59
C VAL A 103 -6.17 -2.73 1.54
N ARG A 104 -4.90 -2.40 1.81
CA ARG A 104 -3.78 -2.68 0.89
C ARG A 104 -3.47 -4.16 0.77
N ILE A 105 -3.53 -4.91 1.87
CA ILE A 105 -3.37 -6.37 1.83
C ILE A 105 -4.53 -6.99 1.03
N LEU A 106 -5.77 -6.58 1.31
CA LEU A 106 -6.95 -7.03 0.55
C LEU A 106 -6.84 -6.68 -0.94
N HIS A 107 -6.40 -5.47 -1.28
CA HIS A 107 -6.22 -5.06 -2.68
C HIS A 107 -5.26 -6.01 -3.41
N THR A 108 -4.12 -6.35 -2.80
CA THR A 108 -3.17 -7.32 -3.37
C THR A 108 -3.81 -8.70 -3.56
N ILE A 109 -4.55 -9.21 -2.57
CA ILE A 109 -5.21 -10.52 -2.65
C ILE A 109 -6.27 -10.53 -3.76
N ILE A 110 -7.12 -9.50 -3.82
CA ILE A 110 -8.18 -9.35 -4.84
C ILE A 110 -7.55 -9.33 -6.24
N TYR A 111 -6.44 -8.63 -6.40
CA TYR A 111 -5.77 -8.50 -7.69
C TYR A 111 -5.13 -9.80 -8.16
N LEU A 112 -4.44 -10.52 -7.27
CA LEU A 112 -3.81 -11.79 -7.58
C LEU A 112 -4.83 -12.90 -7.92
N ASN A 113 -5.99 -12.90 -7.25
CA ASN A 113 -7.07 -13.85 -7.54
C ASN A 113 -7.93 -13.47 -8.75
N ALA A 114 -7.55 -12.45 -9.52
CA ALA A 114 -8.28 -11.96 -10.68
C ALA A 114 -9.78 -11.68 -10.42
N ILE A 115 -10.10 -11.25 -9.19
CA ILE A 115 -11.49 -10.93 -8.82
C ILE A 115 -11.98 -9.79 -9.72
N PRO A 116 -13.20 -9.93 -10.29
CA PRO A 116 -13.75 -8.94 -11.21
C PRO A 116 -13.88 -7.56 -10.52
N GLN A 117 -13.92 -6.52 -11.34
CA GLN A 117 -14.37 -5.20 -10.88
C GLN A 117 -15.79 -5.38 -10.30
N PRO A 118 -16.18 -4.70 -9.20
CA PRO A 118 -15.70 -3.41 -8.71
C PRO A 118 -14.76 -3.46 -7.47
N ALA A 119 -14.46 -4.64 -6.93
CA ALA A 119 -13.78 -4.78 -5.64
C ALA A 119 -12.41 -4.06 -5.59
N ARG A 120 -11.66 -4.09 -6.70
CA ARG A 120 -10.36 -3.39 -6.82
C ARG A 120 -10.49 -1.87 -6.72
N ALA A 121 -11.48 -1.31 -7.41
CA ALA A 121 -11.73 0.14 -7.42
C ALA A 121 -12.15 0.61 -6.03
N ILE A 122 -13.05 -0.14 -5.36
CA ILE A 122 -13.49 0.18 -4.00
C ILE A 122 -12.31 0.19 -3.03
N ALA A 123 -11.46 -0.85 -3.06
CA ALA A 123 -10.27 -0.90 -2.20
C ALA A 123 -9.33 0.27 -2.47
N HIS A 124 -9.09 0.63 -3.73
CA HIS A 124 -8.28 1.78 -4.11
C HIS A 124 -8.87 3.10 -3.58
N THR A 125 -10.17 3.33 -3.79
CA THR A 125 -10.87 4.53 -3.30
C THR A 125 -10.81 4.65 -1.79
N ILE A 126 -11.01 3.56 -1.03
CA ILE A 126 -10.93 3.61 0.44
C ILE A 126 -9.52 4.05 0.89
N SER A 127 -8.46 3.53 0.27
CA SER A 127 -7.10 3.92 0.61
C SER A 127 -6.81 5.39 0.29
N LEU A 128 -7.31 5.90 -0.84
CA LEU A 128 -7.22 7.32 -1.17
C LEU A 128 -7.95 8.19 -0.15
N LEU A 129 -9.17 7.81 0.25
CA LEU A 129 -9.94 8.56 1.25
C LEU A 129 -9.23 8.65 2.59
N LEU A 130 -8.58 7.56 3.03
CA LEU A 130 -7.78 7.56 4.26
C LEU A 130 -6.57 8.49 4.17
N ILE A 131 -5.85 8.50 3.04
CA ILE A 131 -4.75 9.43 2.80
C ILE A 131 -5.25 10.88 2.80
N ILE A 132 -6.34 11.16 2.09
CA ILE A 132 -6.93 12.49 2.03
C ILE A 132 -7.34 12.96 3.43
N ALA A 133 -7.98 12.11 4.23
CA ALA A 133 -8.38 12.46 5.60
C ALA A 133 -7.17 12.89 6.45
N MET A 134 -6.08 12.10 6.45
CA MET A 134 -4.84 12.47 7.15
C MET A 134 -4.27 13.79 6.61
N THR A 135 -4.14 13.94 5.30
CA THR A 135 -3.57 15.14 4.69
C THR A 135 -4.40 16.39 4.99
N VAL A 136 -5.73 16.31 4.96
CA VAL A 136 -6.62 17.44 5.30
C VAL A 136 -6.45 17.84 6.77
N THR A 137 -6.34 16.89 7.69
CA THR A 137 -6.09 17.21 9.11
C THR A 137 -4.73 17.87 9.31
N VAL A 138 -3.69 17.43 8.59
CA VAL A 138 -2.37 18.07 8.58
C VAL A 138 -2.47 19.51 8.07
N ILE A 139 -3.16 19.73 6.94
CA ILE A 139 -3.36 21.07 6.38
C ILE A 139 -4.08 21.97 7.38
N SER A 140 -5.17 21.49 7.98
CA SER A 140 -5.96 22.28 8.94
C SER A 140 -5.17 22.65 10.19
N GLN A 141 -4.28 21.77 10.65
CA GLN A 141 -3.41 22.06 11.80
C GLN A 141 -2.30 23.05 11.40
N ALA A 142 -1.66 22.83 10.25
CA ALA A 142 -0.57 23.67 9.77
C ALA A 142 -1.04 25.09 9.42
N SER A 143 -2.26 25.26 8.90
CA SER A 143 -2.81 26.56 8.52
C SER A 143 -3.04 27.50 9.70
N VAL A 144 -3.05 27.00 10.94
CA VAL A 144 -3.14 27.84 12.15
C VAL A 144 -1.82 28.58 12.41
N TYR A 145 -0.70 28.08 11.87
CA TYR A 145 0.64 28.63 12.10
C TYR A 145 1.18 29.44 10.91
N LEU A 146 0.38 29.59 9.84
CA LEU A 146 0.65 30.43 8.67
C LEU A 146 -0.12 31.74 8.79
#